data_AF-A0AAV5CXN2-F1
#
_entry.id   AF-A0AAV5CXN2-F1
#
_cell.length_a   1.000
_cell.length_b   1.000
_cell.length_c   1.000
_cell.angle_alpha   90.00
_cell.angle_beta   90.00
_cell.angle_gamma   90.00
#
_symmetry.space_group_name_H-M   'P 1'
#
loop_
_entity.id
_entity.type
_entity.pdbx_description
1 polymer ?
#
loop_
_entity_poly.entity_id
_entity_poly.type
_entity_poly.pdbx_seq_one_letter_code
_entity_poly.pdbx_strand_id
1 'polypeptide(L)'
;MDLAPVVVASVPKWVINTRTVEQALTNLQWVRDIRGGLTATGLIEYLELWNALLNFYLSDMDDRHLWRHDSSGCFSSKLVYRLFFHGSISFEPGRRL
;
A
#
# COMPACT_ATOMS: atom_id res chain seq x y z
N MET A 1 6.15 -1.02 4.16
CA MET A 1 7.04 -1.77 3.27
C MET A 1 6.57 -1.44 1.88
N ASP A 2 7.36 -0.65 1.14
CA ASP A 2 7.00 -0.25 -0.21
C ASP A 2 7.46 -1.36 -1.17
N LEU A 3 6.53 -1.83 -2.02
CA LEU A 3 6.80 -2.89 -2.99
C LEU A 3 7.32 -2.27 -4.29
N ALA A 4 8.49 -2.72 -4.76
CA ALA A 4 9.08 -2.38 -6.06
C ALA A 4 9.24 -0.86 -6.35
N PRO A 5 9.88 -0.07 -5.46
CA PRO A 5 10.01 1.39 -5.62
C PRO A 5 10.78 1.82 -6.88
N VAL A 6 11.79 1.06 -7.33
CA VAL A 6 12.56 1.35 -8.55
C VAL A 6 11.69 1.11 -9.78
N VAL A 7 10.90 0.03 -9.79
CA VAL A 7 9.95 -0.23 -10.89
C VAL A 7 8.91 0.88 -11.00
N VAL A 8 8.35 1.33 -9.87
CA VAL A 8 7.37 2.43 -9.83
C VAL A 8 7.99 3.73 -10.35
N ALA A 9 9.23 4.03 -9.99
CA ALA A 9 9.94 5.21 -10.48
C ALA A 9 10.15 5.21 -12.01
N SER A 10 10.21 4.04 -12.62
CA SER A 10 10.30 3.85 -14.08
C SER A 10 8.95 3.98 -14.81
N VAL A 11 7.84 4.14 -14.10
CA VAL A 11 6.51 4.35 -14.71
C VAL A 11 6.18 5.85 -14.72
N PRO A 12 5.71 6.42 -15.86
CA PRO A 12 5.30 7.81 -15.90
C PRO A 12 4.18 8.12 -14.90
N LYS A 13 4.29 9.25 -14.19
CA LYS A 13 3.30 9.70 -13.20
C LYS A 13 1.86 9.72 -13.72
N TRP A 14 1.64 10.11 -14.97
CA TRP A 14 0.29 10.14 -15.53
C TRP A 14 -0.32 8.73 -15.65
N VAL A 15 0.49 7.70 -15.90
CA VAL A 15 0.03 6.31 -15.91
C VAL A 15 -0.36 5.89 -14.50
N ILE A 16 0.52 6.13 -13.52
CA ILE A 16 0.26 5.79 -12.10
C ILE A 16 -1.05 6.41 -11.62
N ASN A 17 -1.33 7.66 -12.01
CA ASN A 17 -2.50 8.39 -11.53
C ASN A 17 -3.81 8.06 -12.27
N THR A 18 -3.76 7.37 -13.42
CA THR A 18 -4.95 7.13 -14.26
C THR A 18 -5.26 5.66 -14.47
N ARG A 19 -4.27 4.78 -14.35
CA ARG A 19 -4.41 3.34 -14.56
C ARG A 19 -5.07 2.69 -13.35
N THR A 20 -6.18 1.99 -13.56
CA THR A 20 -6.77 1.13 -12.52
C THR A 20 -5.99 -0.19 -12.40
N VAL A 21 -6.12 -0.88 -11.27
CA VAL A 21 -5.48 -2.20 -11.06
C VAL A 21 -5.95 -3.20 -12.12
N GLU A 22 -7.25 -3.18 -12.44
CA GLU A 22 -7.83 -4.02 -13.50
C GLU A 22 -7.16 -3.79 -14.86
N GLN A 23 -7.05 -2.53 -15.27
CA GLN A 23 -6.41 -2.18 -16.54
C GLN A 23 -4.94 -2.58 -16.55
N ALA A 24 -4.24 -2.42 -15.42
CA ALA A 24 -2.83 -2.77 -15.28
C ALA A 24 -2.61 -4.29 -15.43
N LEU A 25 -3.49 -5.11 -14.85
CA LEU A 25 -3.40 -6.57 -14.92
C LEU A 25 -3.82 -7.13 -16.27
N THR A 26 -4.80 -6.50 -16.92
CA THR A 26 -5.30 -6.91 -18.23
C THR A 26 -4.18 -6.93 -19.28
N ASN A 27 -3.98 -8.07 -19.93
CA ASN A 27 -2.94 -8.28 -20.95
C ASN A 27 -1.53 -7.85 -20.49
N LEU A 28 -1.24 -7.92 -19.19
CA LEU A 28 0.05 -7.52 -18.60
C LEU A 28 0.42 -6.07 -18.93
N GLN A 29 -0.57 -5.18 -19.01
CA GLN A 29 -0.36 -3.78 -19.36
C GLN A 29 0.66 -3.07 -18.45
N TRP A 30 0.70 -3.44 -17.17
CA TRP A 30 1.66 -2.90 -16.21
C TRP A 30 3.12 -3.09 -16.64
N VAL A 31 3.46 -4.17 -17.36
CA VAL A 31 4.82 -4.40 -17.89
C VAL A 31 5.14 -3.40 -18.99
N ARG A 32 4.17 -3.09 -19.85
CA ARG A 32 4.30 -2.11 -20.94
C ARG A 32 4.37 -0.67 -20.43
N ASP A 33 3.81 -0.43 -19.26
CA ASP A 33 3.80 0.88 -18.62
C ASP A 33 5.17 1.27 -18.04
N ILE A 34 6.07 0.29 -17.80
CA ILE A 34 7.47 0.51 -17.39
C ILE A 34 8.23 1.11 -18.57
N ARG A 35 8.89 2.26 -18.35
CA ARG A 35 9.67 2.97 -19.37
C ARG A 35 11.14 3.06 -19.02
N GLY A 36 11.98 3.08 -20.06
CA GLY A 36 13.43 3.09 -19.91
C GLY A 36 13.99 1.73 -19.51
N GLY A 37 15.29 1.68 -19.20
CA GLY A 37 15.93 0.48 -18.69
C GLY A 37 15.81 0.37 -17.18
N LEU A 38 15.60 -0.85 -16.69
CA LEU A 38 15.70 -1.16 -15.26
C LEU A 38 17.16 -1.44 -14.88
N THR A 39 17.56 -0.99 -13.69
CA THR A 39 18.82 -1.40 -13.06
C THR A 39 18.73 -2.86 -12.59
N ALA A 40 19.85 -3.46 -12.15
CA ALA A 40 19.83 -4.81 -11.57
C ALA A 40 18.82 -4.93 -10.41
N THR A 41 18.76 -3.93 -9.53
CA THR A 41 17.76 -3.86 -8.45
C THR A 41 16.34 -3.78 -9.01
N GLY A 42 16.11 -2.94 -10.03
CA GLY A 42 14.81 -2.85 -10.68
C GLY A 42 14.36 -4.16 -11.33
N LEU A 43 15.29 -4.97 -11.86
CA LEU A 43 14.99 -6.30 -12.40
C LEU A 43 14.59 -7.29 -11.29
N ILE A 44 15.24 -7.25 -10.13
CA ILE A 44 14.86 -8.08 -8.97
C ILE A 44 13.44 -7.70 -8.52
N GLU A 45 13.18 -6.41 -8.33
CA GLU A 45 11.87 -5.90 -7.95
C GLU A 45 10.78 -6.24 -8.98
N TYR A 46 11.11 -6.18 -10.27
CA TYR A 46 10.21 -6.60 -11.35
C TYR A 46 9.83 -8.08 -11.21
N LEU A 47 10.78 -8.97 -10.94
CA LEU A 47 10.52 -10.40 -10.76
C LEU A 47 9.72 -10.69 -9.49
N GLU A 48 10.00 -9.98 -8.39
CA GLU A 48 9.21 -10.07 -7.16
C GLU A 48 7.76 -9.64 -7.40
N LEU A 49 7.56 -8.52 -8.08
CA LEU A 49 6.22 -8.02 -8.44
C LEU A 49 5.52 -8.99 -9.39
N TRP A 50 6.20 -9.50 -10.40
CA TRP A 50 5.67 -10.50 -11.32
C TRP A 50 5.19 -11.75 -10.57
N ASN A 51 6.01 -12.27 -9.64
CA ASN A 51 5.65 -13.43 -8.82
C ASN A 51 4.46 -13.15 -7.89
N ALA A 52 4.38 -11.95 -7.31
CA ALA A 52 3.24 -11.56 -6.49
C ALA A 52 1.93 -11.47 -7.30
N LEU A 53 2.03 -11.02 -8.55
CA LEU A 53 0.87 -10.84 -9.44
C LEU A 53 0.48 -12.11 -10.21
N LEU A 54 1.37 -13.11 -10.33
CA LEU A 54 1.15 -14.33 -11.10
C LEU A 54 -0.16 -15.06 -10.76
N ASN A 55 -0.54 -15.07 -9.48
CA ASN A 55 -1.77 -15.71 -8.99
C ASN A 55 -2.72 -14.70 -8.33
N PHE A 56 -2.57 -13.41 -8.66
CA PHE A 56 -3.45 -12.38 -8.18
C PHE A 56 -4.66 -12.25 -9.10
N TYR A 57 -5.85 -12.41 -8.53
CA TYR A 57 -7.11 -12.28 -9.25
C TYR A 57 -7.94 -11.19 -8.59
N LEU A 58 -8.41 -10.24 -9.40
CA LEU A 58 -9.43 -9.31 -8.97
C LEU A 58 -10.74 -10.07 -8.74
N SER A 59 -11.44 -9.69 -7.67
CA SER A 59 -12.76 -10.19 -7.34
C SER A 59 -13.75 -9.04 -7.41
N ASP A 60 -14.98 -9.31 -7.82
CA ASP A 60 -16.08 -8.34 -7.78
C ASP A 60 -16.62 -8.10 -6.36
N MET A 61 -16.03 -8.74 -5.35
CA MET A 61 -16.37 -8.53 -3.95
C MET A 61 -15.89 -7.15 -3.48
N ASP A 62 -16.75 -6.47 -2.71
CA ASP A 62 -16.39 -5.21 -2.09
C ASP A 62 -15.11 -5.33 -1.23
N ASP A 63 -14.26 -4.31 -1.31
CA ASP A 63 -13.05 -4.20 -0.52
C ASP A 63 -13.37 -4.22 0.99
N ARG A 64 -12.56 -4.96 1.74
CA ARG A 64 -12.66 -5.00 3.20
C ARG A 64 -11.57 -4.14 3.83
N HIS A 65 -11.98 -3.15 4.60
CA HIS A 65 -11.04 -2.36 5.40
C HIS A 65 -10.60 -3.16 6.63
N LEU A 66 -9.39 -3.74 6.58
CA LEU A 66 -8.78 -4.45 7.70
C LEU A 66 -7.90 -3.51 8.53
N TRP A 67 -8.31 -3.26 9.77
CA TRP A 67 -7.55 -2.46 10.72
C TRP A 67 -6.41 -3.27 11.34
N ARG A 68 -5.16 -2.92 11.02
CA ARG A 68 -3.98 -3.72 11.42
C ARG A 68 -3.58 -3.60 12.89
N HIS A 69 -4.08 -2.59 13.59
CA HIS A 69 -3.69 -2.30 14.97
C HIS A 69 -4.62 -2.90 16.02
N ASP A 70 -5.60 -3.70 15.60
CA ASP A 70 -6.48 -4.45 16.49
C ASP A 70 -6.67 -5.88 15.95
N SER A 71 -6.68 -6.87 16.84
CA SER A 71 -6.81 -8.28 16.47
C SER A 71 -8.16 -8.64 15.85
N SER A 72 -9.21 -7.84 16.07
CA SER A 72 -10.50 -8.03 15.41
C SER A 72 -10.50 -7.58 13.95
N GLY A 73 -9.51 -6.79 13.52
CA GLY A 73 -9.50 -6.15 12.21
C GLY A 73 -10.52 -5.03 12.06
N CYS A 74 -11.29 -4.69 13.10
CA CYS A 74 -12.30 -3.65 13.06
C CYS A 74 -11.73 -2.28 13.43
N PHE A 75 -12.13 -1.27 12.64
CA PHE A 75 -11.83 0.12 12.95
C PHE A 75 -12.75 0.64 14.08
N SER A 76 -12.19 1.37 15.04
CA SER A 76 -12.98 2.24 15.92
C SER A 76 -12.21 3.49 16.32
N SER A 77 -12.90 4.63 16.39
CA SER A 77 -12.29 5.90 16.82
C SER A 77 -11.66 5.81 18.22
N LYS A 78 -12.22 4.97 19.10
CA LYS A 78 -11.69 4.72 20.44
C LYS A 78 -10.31 4.06 20.41
N LEU A 79 -10.14 3.02 19.59
CA LEU A 79 -8.86 2.33 19.45
C LEU A 79 -7.82 3.23 18.79
N VAL A 80 -8.22 4.00 17.78
CA VAL A 80 -7.35 4.99 17.13
C VAL A 80 -6.84 6.02 18.15
N TYR A 81 -7.72 6.59 18.97
CA TYR A 81 -7.32 7.53 20.01
C TYR A 81 -6.34 6.89 21.01
N ARG A 82 -6.62 5.66 21.46
CA ARG A 82 -5.69 4.93 22.35
C ARG A 82 -4.33 4.69 21.71
N LEU A 83 -4.30 4.33 20.43
CA LEU A 83 -3.07 4.12 19.68
C LEU A 83 -2.29 5.43 19.49
N PHE A 84 -3.00 6.52 19.19
CA PHE A 84 -2.42 7.86 19.05
C PHE A 84 -1.71 8.33 20.33
N PHE A 85 -2.28 8.00 21.50
CA PHE A 85 -1.69 8.27 22.80
C PHE A 85 -0.83 7.13 23.36
N HIS A 86 -0.53 6.11 22.56
CA HIS A 86 0.35 5.04 22.99
C HIS A 86 1.77 5.60 23.23
N GLY A 87 2.31 5.40 24.42
CA GLY A 87 3.57 6.01 24.84
C GLY A 87 3.49 7.47 25.32
N SER A 88 2.28 8.03 25.44
CA SER A 88 2.11 9.34 26.08
C SER A 88 2.31 9.27 27.60
N ILE A 89 2.82 10.37 28.16
CA ILE A 89 2.94 10.54 29.60
C ILE A 89 1.68 11.21 30.15
N SER A 90 1.12 10.67 31.23
CA SER A 90 0.01 11.31 31.93
C SER A 90 0.54 12.42 32.83
N PHE A 91 -0.06 13.59 32.72
CA PHE A 91 0.20 14.72 33.62
C PHE A 91 -0.88 14.78 34.69
N GLU A 92 -0.53 15.30 35.87
CA GLU A 92 -1.53 15.61 36.89
C GLU A 92 -2.48 16.73 36.40
N PRO A 93 -3.77 16.69 36.77
CA PRO A 93 -4.70 17.77 36.47
C PRO A 93 -4.18 19.09 37.04
N GLY A 94 -4.10 20.13 36.20
CA GLY A 94 -3.72 21.47 36.66
C GLY A 94 -4.66 21.95 37.78
N ARG A 95 -4.10 22.37 38.92
CA ARG A 95 -4.90 22.95 40.01
C ARG A 95 -5.62 24.19 39.49
N ARG A 96 -6.93 24.25 39.69
CA ARG A 96 -7.70 25.47 39.48
C ARG A 96 -7.38 26.43 40.63
N LEU A 97 -6.95 27.65 40.28
CA LEU A 97 -6.79 28.77 41.22
C LEU A 97 -8.17 29.29 41.65
#